data_AF-K9PKC3-F1
#
_entry.id   AF-K9PKC3-F1
#
_cell.length_a   1.000
_cell.length_b   1.000
_cell.length_c   1.000
_cell.angle_alpha   90.00
_cell.angle_beta   90.00
_cell.angle_gamma   90.00
#
_symmetry.space_group_name_H-M   'P 1'
#
loop_
_entity.id
_entity.type
_entity.pdbx_description
1 polymer ?
#
loop_
_entity_poly.entity_id
_entity_poly.type
_entity_poly.pdbx_seq_one_letter_code
_entity_poly.pdbx_strand_id
1 'polypeptide(L)'
;MNSKESESISSYQQYLPVILQQDAFIGQLLLAFEKILSGLKETPNIDKIITAESQSSPGLEAIIDNIHIYFNPQETPEDFLPWLAGWVALSLRDDWKVEVKREFIQQIVQLYRLRGTKEGLRKILSLYLEKSGFGKTVDIFDQFDNFPNYFQVQLTLTDRDPDKYWRQAKIAKAIIDREKPAHTFYTLKILVPTMQLTKRSQVLDPLIFKLFAPIQNQKFAIEATITPNDINSSQINQLAKQLLVQFQGNSKSITPSSQTITVNNQSFSVRQSLNYQHLQDNLSGLNVTLSNRNDKILVGNLTIKIYFYINDKEYNNTVLEQAINLSPVLKICLKNKAGEIIGGNTIVKKAIQPNQSEMKITESIWTKPYSFRLFEPPKIQELKPKIIAILEKIELEAIVEITEPNPIKPDDLLNKITVRLQDDVSEYHLLTPETTIENNKIIIKRTLYYQQFTQTIDKLEVTIKNLNNVKVAGKVIVQAYLTINQRSSAYKLLERDFNLADVPPYNILQICRKAGKVEESGGNTILGTTTQSLSKK
;
A
#
# COMPACT_ATOMS: atom_id res chain seq x y z
N MET A 1 -55.42 58.50 -58.05
CA MET A 1 -54.24 59.38 -58.04
C MET A 1 -53.46 59.13 -56.77
N ASN A 2 -52.32 58.45 -56.88
CA ASN A 2 -51.18 58.61 -55.98
C ASN A 2 -49.93 58.10 -56.70
N SER A 3 -49.44 58.96 -57.60
CA SER A 3 -48.18 58.83 -58.32
C SER A 3 -47.06 59.42 -57.47
N LYS A 4 -46.20 58.56 -56.92
CA LYS A 4 -44.81 58.83 -56.56
C LYS A 4 -44.08 57.48 -56.43
N GLU A 5 -44.01 56.76 -57.55
CA GLU A 5 -42.87 55.89 -57.80
C GLU A 5 -41.67 56.84 -57.95
N SER A 6 -40.82 56.93 -56.93
CA SER A 6 -39.49 57.47 -57.12
C SER A 6 -38.72 56.46 -57.94
N GLU A 7 -38.64 56.66 -59.26
CA GLU A 7 -37.75 55.89 -60.12
C GLU A 7 -36.34 56.05 -59.55
N SER A 8 -35.81 55.01 -58.89
CA SER A 8 -34.40 54.96 -58.56
C SER A 8 -33.66 54.99 -59.90
N ILE A 9 -32.83 55.99 -60.11
CA ILE A 9 -32.04 56.16 -61.34
C ILE A 9 -30.57 55.95 -60.97
N SER A 10 -29.85 55.20 -61.81
CA SER A 10 -28.44 54.90 -61.62
C SER A 10 -27.56 56.16 -61.68
N SER A 11 -26.58 56.25 -60.78
CA SER A 11 -25.58 57.31 -60.82
C SER A 11 -24.71 57.24 -62.07
N TYR A 12 -24.64 56.09 -62.73
CA TYR A 12 -23.87 55.91 -63.96
C TYR A 12 -24.43 56.69 -65.16
N GLN A 13 -25.71 57.09 -65.10
CA GLN A 13 -26.34 57.86 -66.17
C GLN A 13 -25.64 59.20 -66.39
N GLN A 14 -24.99 59.79 -65.38
CA GLN A 14 -24.23 61.03 -65.50
C GLN A 14 -23.04 60.93 -66.47
N TYR A 15 -22.55 59.72 -66.72
CA TYR A 15 -21.40 59.47 -67.60
C TYR A 15 -21.80 59.20 -69.06
N LEU A 16 -23.10 59.10 -69.38
CA LEU A 16 -23.58 58.91 -70.74
C LEU A 16 -23.67 60.25 -71.52
N PRO A 17 -23.65 60.23 -72.87
CA PRO A 17 -23.96 61.40 -73.68
C PRO A 17 -25.33 62.01 -73.34
N VAL A 18 -25.44 63.34 -73.41
CA VAL A 18 -26.61 64.14 -72.97
C VAL A 18 -27.96 63.58 -73.46
N ILE A 19 -28.01 63.05 -74.68
CA ILE A 19 -29.25 62.53 -75.28
C ILE A 19 -29.78 61.26 -74.58
N LEU A 20 -28.92 60.50 -73.91
CA LEU A 20 -29.24 59.27 -73.18
C LEU A 20 -29.41 59.51 -71.67
N GLN A 21 -29.04 60.69 -71.18
CA GLN A 21 -29.17 61.05 -69.76
C GLN A 21 -30.63 61.28 -69.33
N GLN A 22 -31.54 61.48 -70.30
CA GLN A 22 -32.95 61.75 -70.05
C GLN A 22 -33.85 60.50 -70.20
N ASP A 23 -33.27 59.36 -70.59
CA ASP A 23 -34.02 58.12 -70.80
C ASP A 23 -34.17 57.33 -69.49
N ALA A 24 -35.41 57.18 -69.02
CA ALA A 24 -35.74 56.48 -67.78
C ALA A 24 -35.43 54.97 -67.84
N PHE A 25 -35.61 54.33 -69.00
CA PHE A 25 -35.32 52.91 -69.16
C PHE A 25 -33.83 52.63 -69.03
N ILE A 26 -32.98 53.48 -69.63
CA ILE A 26 -31.53 53.36 -69.52
C ILE A 26 -31.07 53.58 -68.07
N GLY A 27 -31.65 54.55 -67.36
CA GLY A 27 -31.36 54.79 -65.95
C GLY A 27 -31.67 53.57 -65.06
N GLN A 28 -32.78 52.88 -65.31
CA GLN A 28 -33.16 51.64 -64.60
C GLN A 28 -32.29 50.43 -65.01
N LEU A 29 -31.97 50.30 -66.30
CA LEU A 29 -31.08 49.24 -66.79
C LEU A 29 -29.70 49.34 -66.14
N LEU A 30 -29.14 50.55 -66.06
CA LEU A 30 -27.83 50.80 -65.48
C LEU A 30 -27.76 50.50 -63.98
N LEU A 31 -28.88 50.50 -63.24
CA LEU A 31 -28.88 50.16 -61.82
C LEU A 31 -28.39 48.73 -61.56
N ALA A 32 -28.71 47.78 -62.45
CA ALA A 32 -28.20 46.42 -62.33
C ALA A 32 -26.67 46.38 -62.44
N PHE A 33 -26.10 47.16 -63.37
CA PHE A 33 -24.66 47.27 -63.56
C PHE A 33 -23.98 48.02 -62.41
N GLU A 34 -24.56 49.12 -61.94
CA GLU A 34 -24.05 49.86 -60.78
C GLU A 34 -24.05 49.00 -59.52
N LYS A 35 -25.12 48.22 -59.29
CA LYS A 35 -25.19 47.27 -58.17
C LYS A 35 -24.07 46.21 -58.23
N ILE A 36 -23.74 45.71 -59.43
CA ILE A 36 -22.70 44.68 -59.61
C ILE A 36 -21.29 45.28 -59.52
N LEU A 37 -21.06 46.44 -60.12
CA LEU A 37 -19.71 47.03 -60.25
C LEU A 37 -19.33 47.87 -59.02
N SER A 38 -20.14 48.88 -58.68
CA SER A 38 -19.89 49.81 -57.56
C SER A 38 -20.58 49.41 -56.26
N GLY A 39 -21.69 48.69 -56.33
CA GLY A 39 -22.59 48.46 -55.20
C GLY A 39 -23.52 49.67 -54.96
N LEU A 40 -24.69 49.43 -54.37
CA LEU A 40 -25.66 50.49 -54.07
C LEU A 40 -25.40 51.06 -52.67
N LYS A 41 -25.38 52.40 -52.54
CA LYS A 41 -25.06 53.11 -51.28
C LYS A 41 -26.03 52.82 -50.12
N GLU A 42 -27.21 52.29 -50.40
CA GLU A 42 -28.29 52.10 -49.42
C GLU A 42 -28.27 50.74 -48.70
N THR A 43 -27.29 49.87 -48.92
CA THR A 43 -27.20 48.58 -48.20
C THR A 43 -26.54 48.76 -46.82
N PRO A 44 -27.25 48.55 -45.70
CA PRO A 44 -26.81 48.95 -44.36
C PRO A 44 -25.72 48.05 -43.72
N ASN A 45 -25.18 47.06 -44.43
CA ASN A 45 -24.11 46.21 -43.93
C ASN A 45 -23.35 45.61 -45.14
N ILE A 46 -22.31 46.29 -45.61
CA ILE A 46 -21.43 45.75 -46.65
C ILE A 46 -20.31 44.99 -45.94
N ASP A 47 -20.32 43.66 -46.04
CA ASP A 47 -19.22 42.84 -45.55
C ASP A 47 -17.94 43.21 -46.30
N LYS A 48 -16.91 43.68 -45.58
CA LYS A 48 -15.60 43.98 -46.18
C LYS A 48 -14.90 42.73 -46.73
N ILE A 49 -15.28 41.57 -46.22
CA ILE A 49 -14.72 40.29 -46.59
C ILE A 49 -15.87 39.36 -46.97
N ILE A 50 -15.86 38.88 -48.21
CA ILE A 50 -16.85 37.93 -48.71
C ILE A 50 -16.51 36.55 -48.19
N THR A 51 -17.47 35.94 -47.49
CA THR A 51 -17.46 34.53 -47.11
C THR A 51 -18.64 33.80 -47.77
N ALA A 52 -18.70 32.47 -47.62
CA ALA A 52 -19.83 31.69 -48.13
C ALA A 52 -21.19 32.08 -47.48
N GLU A 53 -21.16 32.80 -46.36
CA GLU A 53 -22.34 33.19 -45.57
C GLU A 53 -22.74 34.66 -45.74
N SER A 54 -21.99 35.44 -46.54
CA SER A 54 -22.26 36.87 -46.75
C SER A 54 -23.63 37.10 -47.39
N GLN A 55 -24.49 37.83 -46.68
CA GLN A 55 -25.88 38.09 -47.09
C GLN A 55 -25.98 39.20 -48.15
N SER A 56 -25.00 40.10 -48.21
CA SER A 56 -24.91 41.19 -49.18
C SER A 56 -23.48 41.32 -49.68
N SER A 57 -23.29 41.15 -50.99
CA SER A 57 -21.97 41.27 -51.61
C SER A 57 -21.70 42.73 -51.99
N PRO A 58 -20.51 43.29 -51.67
CA PRO A 58 -20.07 44.57 -52.24
C PRO A 58 -20.03 44.52 -53.77
N GLY A 59 -20.02 45.69 -54.41
CA GLY A 59 -19.68 45.78 -55.84
C GLY A 59 -18.27 45.26 -56.12
N LEU A 60 -18.04 44.77 -57.34
CA LEU A 60 -16.75 44.22 -57.78
C LEU A 60 -15.56 45.15 -57.52
N GLU A 61 -15.72 46.47 -57.65
CA GLU A 61 -14.66 47.44 -57.35
C GLU A 61 -14.23 47.37 -55.88
N ALA A 62 -15.19 47.39 -54.95
CA ALA A 62 -14.91 47.27 -53.53
C ALA A 62 -14.34 45.88 -53.15
N ILE A 63 -14.68 44.82 -53.89
CA ILE A 63 -14.06 43.49 -53.71
C ILE A 63 -12.57 43.55 -54.06
N ILE A 64 -12.23 44.14 -55.20
CA ILE A 64 -10.86 44.27 -55.66
C ILE A 64 -10.06 45.18 -54.72
N ASP A 65 -10.64 46.30 -54.28
CA ASP A 65 -9.99 47.23 -53.35
C ASP A 65 -9.65 46.53 -52.02
N ASN A 66 -10.51 45.64 -51.55
CA ASN A 66 -10.33 44.90 -50.29
C ASN A 66 -9.56 43.58 -50.42
N ILE A 67 -9.05 43.21 -51.61
CA ILE A 67 -8.36 41.94 -51.81
C ILE A 67 -7.12 41.77 -50.91
N HIS A 68 -6.47 42.89 -50.57
CA HIS A 68 -5.28 42.92 -49.70
C HIS A 68 -5.54 42.32 -48.30
N ILE A 69 -6.79 42.38 -47.82
CA ILE A 69 -7.20 41.87 -46.50
C ILE A 69 -7.06 40.34 -46.42
N TYR A 70 -7.29 39.62 -47.51
CA TYR A 70 -7.14 38.16 -47.57
C TYR A 70 -5.68 37.69 -47.46
N PHE A 71 -4.72 38.56 -47.77
CA PHE A 71 -3.28 38.26 -47.65
C PHE A 71 -2.72 38.59 -46.26
N ASN A 72 -3.48 39.29 -45.41
CA ASN A 72 -3.09 39.58 -44.04
C ASN A 72 -3.64 38.48 -43.10
N PRO A 73 -2.78 37.62 -42.51
CA PRO A 73 -3.24 36.55 -41.62
C PRO A 73 -4.09 37.07 -40.43
N GLN A 74 -3.87 38.30 -39.98
CA GLN A 74 -4.60 38.85 -38.83
C GLN A 74 -6.03 39.29 -39.17
N GLU A 75 -6.29 39.62 -40.44
CA GLU A 75 -7.57 40.19 -40.88
C GLU A 75 -8.37 39.21 -41.75
N THR A 76 -7.71 38.24 -42.37
CA THR A 76 -8.36 37.23 -43.21
C THR A 76 -9.36 36.36 -42.42
N PRO A 77 -10.45 35.88 -43.06
CA PRO A 77 -11.39 34.95 -42.45
C PRO A 77 -10.69 33.66 -42.01
N GLU A 78 -11.22 33.04 -40.96
CA GLU A 78 -10.68 31.79 -40.42
C GLU A 78 -10.62 30.68 -41.49
N ASP A 79 -11.69 30.55 -42.28
CA ASP A 79 -11.81 29.53 -43.32
C ASP A 79 -10.79 29.69 -44.46
N PHE A 80 -10.23 30.89 -44.63
CA PHE A 80 -9.22 31.18 -45.64
C PHE A 80 -7.78 30.91 -45.14
N LEU A 81 -7.58 30.76 -43.83
CA LEU A 81 -6.27 30.51 -43.25
C LEU A 81 -5.59 29.22 -43.77
N PRO A 82 -6.29 28.08 -43.97
CA PRO A 82 -5.68 26.89 -44.55
C PRO A 82 -5.14 27.11 -45.96
N TRP A 83 -5.86 27.90 -46.78
CA TRP A 83 -5.40 28.26 -48.12
C TRP A 83 -4.13 29.11 -48.05
N LEU A 84 -4.13 30.16 -47.22
CA LEU A 84 -2.97 31.03 -47.01
C LEU A 84 -1.76 30.26 -46.46
N ALA A 85 -1.99 29.32 -45.54
CA ALA A 85 -0.95 28.43 -45.04
C ALA A 85 -0.35 27.54 -46.13
N GLY A 86 -1.16 27.09 -47.10
CA GLY A 86 -0.70 26.37 -48.29
C GLY A 86 0.32 27.14 -49.11
N TRP A 87 0.15 28.47 -49.28
CA TRP A 87 1.11 29.32 -49.99
C TRP A 87 2.48 29.37 -49.33
N VAL A 88 2.50 29.36 -48.00
CA VAL A 88 3.74 29.36 -47.22
C VAL A 88 4.18 27.94 -46.85
N ALA A 89 3.67 26.91 -47.52
CA ALA A 89 3.96 25.50 -47.27
C ALA A 89 3.78 25.05 -45.81
N LEU A 90 2.93 25.73 -45.04
CA LEU A 90 2.65 25.44 -43.63
C LEU A 90 1.43 24.51 -43.53
N SER A 91 1.58 23.43 -42.75
CA SER A 91 0.44 22.58 -42.40
C SER A 91 -0.13 23.07 -41.07
N LEU A 92 -1.32 23.66 -41.11
CA LEU A 92 -2.07 23.99 -39.90
C LEU A 92 -2.67 22.70 -39.32
N ARG A 93 -2.75 22.62 -37.99
CA ARG A 93 -3.43 21.52 -37.31
C ARG A 93 -4.80 22.01 -36.84
N ASP A 94 -5.80 21.16 -36.91
CA ASP A 94 -7.18 21.51 -36.56
C ASP A 94 -7.36 21.80 -35.07
N ASP A 95 -6.49 21.22 -34.23
CA ASP A 95 -6.50 21.41 -32.78
C ASP A 95 -5.87 22.73 -32.32
N TRP A 96 -5.46 23.60 -33.25
CA TRP A 96 -4.91 24.92 -32.96
C TRP A 96 -6.02 25.96 -32.91
N LYS A 97 -5.96 26.85 -31.91
CA LYS A 97 -6.81 28.04 -31.90
C LYS A 97 -6.44 28.95 -33.06
N VAL A 98 -7.42 29.75 -33.52
CA VAL A 98 -7.29 30.64 -34.68
C VAL A 98 -6.12 31.60 -34.52
N GLU A 99 -5.94 32.15 -33.32
CA GLU A 99 -4.88 33.11 -33.02
C GLU A 99 -3.49 32.47 -33.24
N VAL A 100 -3.34 31.19 -32.90
CA VAL A 100 -2.11 30.43 -33.11
C VAL A 100 -1.86 30.23 -34.60
N LYS A 101 -2.89 29.84 -35.36
CA LYS A 101 -2.81 29.65 -36.81
C LYS A 101 -2.31 30.94 -37.49
N ARG A 102 -2.92 32.09 -37.16
CA ARG A 102 -2.58 33.41 -37.72
C ARG A 102 -1.14 33.80 -37.43
N GLU A 103 -0.71 33.68 -36.19
CA GLU A 103 0.65 34.04 -35.77
C GLU A 103 1.72 33.14 -36.39
N PHE A 104 1.44 31.84 -36.51
CA PHE A 104 2.34 30.92 -37.20
C PHE A 104 2.52 31.32 -38.67
N ILE A 105 1.43 31.60 -39.40
CA ILE A 105 1.52 32.04 -40.80
C ILE A 105 2.37 33.32 -40.92
N GLN A 106 2.19 34.27 -40.00
CA GLN A 106 2.93 35.53 -39.99
C GLN A 106 4.45 35.34 -39.79
N GLN A 107 4.84 34.39 -38.93
CA GLN A 107 6.25 34.20 -38.54
C GLN A 107 6.98 33.12 -39.36
N ILE A 108 6.27 32.19 -40.00
CA ILE A 108 6.86 30.97 -40.56
C ILE A 108 7.92 31.25 -41.63
N VAL A 109 7.73 32.27 -42.47
CA VAL A 109 8.67 32.61 -43.55
C VAL A 109 10.04 32.98 -42.99
N GLN A 110 10.07 33.75 -41.90
CA GLN A 110 11.32 34.10 -41.23
C GLN A 110 11.93 32.87 -40.54
N LEU A 111 11.11 32.01 -39.94
CA LEU A 111 11.54 30.79 -39.27
C LEU A 111 12.15 29.77 -40.23
N TYR A 112 11.66 29.68 -41.47
CA TYR A 112 12.24 28.81 -42.51
C TYR A 112 13.66 29.20 -42.90
N ARG A 113 14.02 30.49 -42.80
CA ARG A 113 15.41 30.93 -43.02
C ARG A 113 16.37 30.40 -41.95
N LEU A 114 15.84 29.98 -40.79
CA LEU A 114 16.58 29.43 -39.66
C LEU A 114 16.43 27.90 -39.56
N ARG A 115 15.79 27.24 -40.54
CA ARG A 115 15.60 25.78 -40.53
C ARG A 115 16.94 25.06 -40.43
N GLY A 116 16.95 23.95 -39.69
CA GLY A 116 18.16 23.16 -39.44
C GLY A 116 19.12 23.76 -38.41
N THR A 117 18.83 24.94 -37.85
CA THR A 117 19.63 25.56 -36.78
C THR A 117 18.98 25.36 -35.41
N LYS A 118 19.80 25.38 -34.36
CA LYS A 118 19.37 25.37 -32.95
C LYS A 118 18.41 26.51 -32.64
N GLU A 119 18.72 27.72 -33.14
CA GLU A 119 17.89 28.91 -32.93
C GLU A 119 16.52 28.81 -33.61
N GLY A 120 16.48 28.31 -34.85
CA GLY A 120 15.22 28.09 -35.57
C GLY A 120 14.32 27.08 -34.86
N LEU A 121 14.89 25.94 -34.47
CA LEU A 121 14.14 24.90 -33.75
C LEU A 121 13.60 25.41 -32.40
N ARG A 122 14.42 26.16 -31.65
CA ARG A 122 13.97 26.75 -30.37
C ARG A 122 12.79 27.70 -30.58
N LYS A 123 12.89 28.63 -31.56
CA LYS A 123 11.83 29.61 -31.83
C LYS A 123 10.52 28.96 -32.25
N ILE A 124 10.55 27.96 -33.14
CA ILE A 124 9.35 27.25 -33.58
C ILE A 124 8.69 26.52 -32.40
N LEU A 125 9.47 25.80 -31.59
CA LEU A 125 8.94 25.08 -30.42
C LEU A 125 8.41 26.03 -29.36
N SER A 126 9.11 27.12 -29.05
CA SER A 126 8.64 28.12 -28.07
C SER A 126 7.35 28.80 -28.52
N LEU A 127 7.23 29.18 -29.80
CA LEU A 127 6.01 29.77 -30.36
C LEU A 127 4.81 28.82 -30.19
N TYR A 128 5.02 27.53 -30.49
CA TYR A 128 3.98 26.51 -30.33
C TYR A 128 3.54 26.35 -28.87
N LEU A 129 4.49 26.22 -27.96
CA LEU A 129 4.22 25.91 -26.55
C LEU A 129 3.59 27.09 -25.81
N GLU A 130 4.02 28.33 -26.12
CA GLU A 130 3.47 29.55 -25.53
C GLU A 130 1.97 29.66 -25.86
N LYS A 131 1.62 29.48 -27.13
CA LYS A 131 0.24 29.64 -27.62
C LYS A 131 -0.68 28.48 -27.29
N SER A 132 -0.11 27.31 -27.05
CA SER A 132 -0.85 26.14 -26.57
C SER A 132 -1.08 26.16 -25.06
N GLY A 133 -0.56 27.16 -24.33
CA GLY A 133 -0.77 27.32 -22.88
C GLY A 133 0.09 26.40 -22.01
N PHE A 134 1.21 25.88 -22.54
CA PHE A 134 2.01 24.83 -21.90
C PHE A 134 3.40 25.30 -21.42
N GLY A 135 3.72 26.59 -21.57
CA GLY A 135 4.98 27.19 -21.12
C GLY A 135 5.90 27.62 -22.28
N LYS A 136 7.03 28.26 -21.97
CA LYS A 136 7.94 28.86 -22.98
C LYS A 136 9.32 28.21 -23.04
N THR A 137 9.71 27.46 -22.01
CA THR A 137 11.08 26.99 -21.80
C THR A 137 11.40 25.77 -22.67
N VAL A 138 12.23 26.03 -23.68
CA VAL A 138 12.78 25.03 -24.60
C VAL A 138 14.31 25.15 -24.56
N ASP A 139 14.96 24.10 -24.05
CA ASP A 139 16.42 24.02 -24.03
C ASP A 139 16.88 23.00 -25.05
N ILE A 140 17.89 23.36 -25.84
CA ILE A 140 18.49 22.46 -26.83
C ILE A 140 19.96 22.30 -26.45
N PHE A 141 20.40 21.06 -26.30
CA PHE A 141 21.76 20.69 -25.98
C PHE A 141 22.36 19.96 -27.20
N ASP A 142 23.54 20.38 -27.63
CA ASP A 142 24.25 19.89 -28.82
C ASP A 142 25.73 19.57 -28.54
N GLN A 143 26.17 19.77 -27.29
CA GLN A 143 27.53 19.50 -26.83
C GLN A 143 27.62 18.06 -26.29
N PHE A 144 27.68 17.09 -27.21
CA PHE A 144 27.81 15.67 -26.89
C PHE A 144 29.01 15.06 -27.63
N ASP A 145 30.16 14.98 -26.94
CA ASP A 145 31.42 14.54 -27.55
C ASP A 145 31.39 13.08 -28.03
N ASN A 146 30.56 12.24 -27.40
CA ASN A 146 30.48 10.81 -27.68
C ASN A 146 29.46 10.44 -28.77
N PHE A 147 28.67 11.40 -29.29
CA PHE A 147 27.59 11.13 -30.25
C PHE A 147 27.63 12.13 -31.40
N PRO A 148 28.18 11.76 -32.58
CA PRO A 148 28.20 12.65 -33.73
C PRO A 148 26.77 12.93 -34.21
N ASN A 149 26.53 14.17 -34.67
CA ASN A 149 25.24 14.62 -35.21
C ASN A 149 24.04 14.44 -34.26
N TYR A 150 24.27 14.45 -32.95
CA TYR A 150 23.25 14.24 -31.93
C TYR A 150 22.94 15.53 -31.16
N PHE A 151 21.66 15.77 -30.89
CA PHE A 151 21.22 16.82 -29.98
C PHE A 151 20.06 16.37 -29.10
N GLN A 152 19.89 17.01 -27.94
CA GLN A 152 18.79 16.74 -27.03
C GLN A 152 17.89 17.97 -26.94
N VAL A 153 16.60 17.78 -27.18
CA VAL A 153 15.58 18.81 -26.96
C VAL A 153 14.93 18.55 -25.61
N GLN A 154 14.96 19.54 -24.74
CA GLN A 154 14.35 19.48 -23.42
C GLN A 154 13.17 20.47 -23.35
N LEU A 155 11.99 19.95 -23.03
CA LEU A 155 10.78 20.73 -22.81
C LEU A 155 10.41 20.68 -21.34
N THR A 156 9.93 21.78 -20.77
CA THR A 156 9.43 21.80 -19.39
C THR A 156 7.91 21.91 -19.39
N LEU A 157 7.24 20.97 -18.73
CA LEU A 157 5.82 21.02 -18.47
C LEU A 157 5.52 21.59 -17.09
N THR A 158 4.45 22.36 -16.99
CA THR A 158 3.98 22.94 -15.72
C THR A 158 3.07 21.99 -14.94
N ASP A 159 2.45 21.02 -15.62
CA ASP A 159 1.42 20.10 -15.10
C ASP A 159 1.84 18.63 -15.32
N ARG A 160 1.23 17.72 -14.55
CA ARG A 160 1.44 16.25 -14.59
C ARG A 160 0.40 15.47 -15.37
N ASP A 161 -0.58 16.14 -15.94
CA ASP A 161 -1.62 15.51 -16.74
C ASP A 161 -1.03 14.58 -17.83
N PRO A 162 -1.26 13.25 -17.73
CA PRO A 162 -0.73 12.27 -18.68
C PRO A 162 -1.17 12.51 -20.13
N ASP A 163 -2.39 13.00 -20.34
CA ASP A 163 -2.93 13.22 -21.68
C ASP A 163 -2.25 14.41 -22.34
N LYS A 164 -2.01 15.49 -21.56
CA LYS A 164 -1.22 16.63 -22.01
C LYS A 164 0.22 16.23 -22.34
N TYR A 165 0.83 15.36 -21.53
CA TYR A 165 2.18 14.84 -21.77
C TYR A 165 2.29 14.15 -23.13
N TRP A 166 1.43 13.17 -23.40
CA TRP A 166 1.47 12.39 -24.64
C TRP A 166 1.16 13.25 -25.87
N ARG A 167 0.17 14.14 -25.73
CA ARG A 167 -0.18 15.09 -26.79
C ARG A 167 1.02 15.98 -27.12
N GLN A 168 1.68 16.58 -26.14
CA GLN A 168 2.83 17.45 -26.38
C GLN A 168 4.01 16.67 -26.97
N ALA A 169 4.31 15.48 -26.46
CA ALA A 169 5.38 14.64 -26.97
C ALA A 169 5.21 14.35 -28.46
N LYS A 170 4.00 13.97 -28.88
CA LYS A 170 3.68 13.69 -30.29
C LYS A 170 3.87 14.92 -31.17
N ILE A 171 3.46 16.09 -30.68
CA ILE A 171 3.48 17.33 -31.45
C ILE A 171 4.89 17.89 -31.56
N ALA A 172 5.62 17.95 -30.44
CA ALA A 172 7.02 18.35 -30.43
C ALA A 172 7.86 17.42 -31.33
N LYS A 173 7.63 16.11 -31.27
CA LYS A 173 8.26 15.14 -32.16
C LYS A 173 7.98 15.45 -33.64
N ALA A 174 6.71 15.66 -34.00
CA ALA A 174 6.34 16.00 -35.38
C ALA A 174 7.01 17.31 -35.87
N ILE A 175 7.11 18.32 -35.01
CA ILE A 175 7.80 19.58 -35.32
C ILE A 175 9.31 19.34 -35.50
N ILE A 176 9.96 18.64 -34.57
CA ILE A 176 11.40 18.36 -34.64
C ILE A 176 11.72 17.52 -35.88
N ASP A 177 10.94 16.49 -36.18
CA ASP A 177 11.15 15.62 -37.34
C ASP A 177 11.06 16.40 -38.66
N ARG A 178 10.23 17.44 -38.73
CA ARG A 178 10.08 18.31 -39.90
C ARG A 178 11.20 19.34 -40.04
N GLU A 179 11.72 19.84 -38.94
CA GLU A 179 12.68 20.96 -38.93
C GLU A 179 14.14 20.52 -38.75
N LYS A 180 14.39 19.28 -38.30
CA LYS A 180 15.74 18.74 -38.13
C LYS A 180 16.41 18.45 -39.48
N PRO A 181 17.74 18.60 -39.59
CA PRO A 181 18.49 18.07 -40.73
C PRO A 181 18.34 16.54 -40.85
N ALA A 182 18.40 16.02 -42.09
CA ALA A 182 18.22 14.59 -42.33
C ALA A 182 19.28 13.72 -41.62
N HIS A 183 20.52 14.21 -41.52
CA HIS A 183 21.67 13.50 -40.98
C HIS A 183 21.79 13.56 -39.44
N THR A 184 20.87 14.23 -38.74
CA THR A 184 20.93 14.39 -37.28
C THR A 184 19.97 13.46 -36.55
N PHE A 185 20.38 13.07 -35.34
CA PHE A 185 19.58 12.29 -34.41
C PHE A 185 19.25 13.14 -33.18
N TYR A 186 18.11 12.87 -32.55
CA TYR A 186 17.74 13.59 -31.35
C TYR A 186 17.02 12.73 -30.32
N THR A 187 17.07 13.22 -29.09
CA THR A 187 16.21 12.74 -28.01
C THR A 187 15.34 13.89 -27.52
N LEU A 188 14.04 13.62 -27.37
CA LEU A 188 13.10 14.53 -26.72
C LEU A 188 12.98 14.16 -25.24
N LYS A 189 13.36 15.08 -24.35
CA LYS A 189 13.24 14.94 -22.91
C LYS A 189 12.20 15.92 -22.37
N ILE A 190 11.10 15.41 -21.85
CA ILE A 190 10.07 16.24 -21.23
C ILE A 190 10.27 16.20 -19.72
N LEU A 191 10.61 17.35 -19.14
CA LEU A 191 10.68 17.54 -17.70
C LEU A 191 9.29 17.87 -17.18
N VAL A 192 8.73 16.94 -16.41
CA VAL A 192 7.54 17.17 -15.59
C VAL A 192 7.97 17.43 -14.16
N PRO A 193 7.17 18.16 -13.35
CA PRO A 193 7.43 18.27 -11.93
C PRO A 193 7.39 16.86 -11.31
N THR A 194 8.36 16.47 -10.47
CA THR A 194 8.41 15.14 -9.83
C THR A 194 8.24 15.25 -8.31
N MET A 195 7.70 14.22 -7.67
CA MET A 195 7.53 14.20 -6.20
C MET A 195 8.78 13.60 -5.59
N GLN A 196 9.31 14.25 -4.57
CA GLN A 196 10.44 13.75 -3.80
C GLN A 196 10.18 13.91 -2.31
N LEU A 197 10.57 12.88 -1.54
CA LEU A 197 10.66 12.95 -0.09
C LEU A 197 11.96 13.69 0.25
N THR A 198 11.84 14.91 0.79
CA THR A 198 12.97 15.83 0.99
C THR A 198 13.76 15.55 2.27
N LYS A 199 13.12 14.98 3.30
CA LYS A 199 13.80 14.53 4.53
C LYS A 199 13.20 13.21 5.03
N ARG A 200 14.01 12.43 5.76
CA ARG A 200 13.50 11.31 6.54
C ARG A 200 12.62 11.88 7.66
N SER A 201 11.34 11.53 7.66
CA SER A 201 10.38 11.87 8.71
C SER A 201 10.88 11.43 10.09
N GLN A 202 10.45 12.09 11.16
CA GLN A 202 10.81 11.68 12.53
C GLN A 202 10.36 10.24 12.76
N VAL A 203 11.32 9.41 13.16
CA VAL A 203 11.13 7.99 13.41
C VAL A 203 11.18 7.82 14.93
N LEU A 204 10.18 7.15 15.52
CA LEU A 204 10.36 6.64 16.87
C LEU A 204 11.53 5.66 16.85
N ASP A 205 12.45 5.74 17.81
CA ASP A 205 13.50 4.72 17.96
C ASP A 205 12.86 3.32 17.90
N PRO A 206 13.44 2.39 17.11
CA PRO A 206 12.81 1.11 16.87
C PRO A 206 12.46 0.41 18.19
N LEU A 207 11.19 0.06 18.35
CA LEU A 207 10.74 -0.68 19.52
C LEU A 207 11.14 -2.13 19.34
N ILE A 208 12.31 -2.49 19.88
CA ILE A 208 12.89 -3.83 19.76
C ILE A 208 12.29 -4.75 20.83
N PHE A 209 11.88 -5.95 20.42
CA PHE A 209 11.42 -7.01 21.30
C PHE A 209 11.88 -8.38 20.80
N LYS A 210 11.92 -9.35 21.71
CA LYS A 210 12.30 -10.73 21.42
C LYS A 210 11.08 -11.63 21.48
N LEU A 211 11.01 -12.60 20.59
CA LEU A 211 9.90 -13.56 20.60
C LEU A 211 10.21 -14.72 21.57
N PHE A 212 11.34 -15.40 21.35
CA PHE A 212 11.84 -16.46 22.23
C PHE A 212 13.32 -16.20 22.56
N ALA A 213 13.87 -16.94 23.53
CA ALA A 213 15.32 -17.01 23.66
C ALA A 213 15.94 -17.82 22.49
N PRO A 214 17.25 -17.70 22.23
CA PRO A 214 17.96 -18.60 21.32
C PRO A 214 17.68 -20.06 21.68
N ILE A 215 17.60 -20.94 20.67
CA ILE A 215 17.17 -22.35 20.82
C ILE A 215 17.88 -23.07 21.98
N GLN A 216 19.18 -22.83 22.16
CA GLN A 216 20.00 -23.43 23.22
C GLN A 216 19.58 -23.03 24.65
N ASN A 217 18.96 -21.86 24.79
CA ASN A 217 18.58 -21.26 26.06
C ASN A 217 17.06 -21.27 26.31
N GLN A 218 16.27 -21.80 25.37
CA GLN A 218 14.83 -21.92 25.55
C GLN A 218 14.51 -22.89 26.68
N LYS A 219 13.67 -22.43 27.60
CA LYS A 219 13.20 -23.21 28.75
C LYS A 219 11.71 -23.46 28.61
N PHE A 220 11.34 -24.72 28.70
CA PHE A 220 9.94 -25.14 28.78
C PHE A 220 9.73 -25.86 30.10
N ALA A 221 8.50 -25.90 30.59
CA ALA A 221 8.13 -26.81 31.66
C ALA A 221 6.75 -27.38 31.44
N ILE A 222 6.51 -28.57 31.96
CA ILE A 222 5.19 -29.18 32.00
C ILE A 222 4.83 -29.42 33.45
N GLU A 223 3.61 -29.05 33.79
CA GLU A 223 3.06 -29.23 35.11
C GLU A 223 1.82 -30.11 35.05
N ALA A 224 1.82 -31.18 35.83
CA ALA A 224 0.64 -32.00 36.08
C ALA A 224 0.10 -31.63 37.46
N THR A 225 -1.10 -31.05 37.49
CA THR A 225 -1.80 -30.63 38.70
C THR A 225 -2.95 -31.58 38.98
N ILE A 226 -2.97 -32.16 40.17
CA ILE A 226 -4.03 -33.05 40.63
C ILE A 226 -4.85 -32.32 41.70
N THR A 227 -6.15 -32.21 41.45
CA THR A 227 -7.17 -31.63 42.35
C THR A 227 -8.11 -32.74 42.84
N PRO A 228 -7.88 -33.30 44.04
CA PRO A 228 -8.79 -34.28 44.64
C PRO A 228 -10.13 -33.65 45.00
N ASN A 229 -11.23 -34.42 44.93
CA ASN A 229 -12.58 -33.89 45.23
C ASN A 229 -12.85 -33.74 46.75
N ASP A 230 -12.35 -34.65 47.60
CA ASP A 230 -12.82 -34.79 48.99
C ASP A 230 -11.67 -34.91 50.03
N ILE A 231 -10.73 -33.96 50.07
CA ILE A 231 -9.51 -34.09 50.91
C ILE A 231 -9.15 -32.79 51.66
N ASN A 232 -8.82 -32.90 52.95
CA ASN A 232 -8.34 -31.79 53.79
C ASN A 232 -6.86 -31.45 53.50
N SER A 233 -6.44 -30.19 53.66
CA SER A 233 -5.10 -29.68 53.30
C SER A 233 -3.91 -30.45 53.90
N SER A 234 -4.04 -31.01 55.12
CA SER A 234 -2.99 -31.81 55.76
C SER A 234 -2.76 -33.20 55.11
N GLN A 235 -3.78 -33.74 54.44
CA GLN A 235 -3.72 -35.02 53.75
C GLN A 235 -3.10 -34.89 52.34
N ILE A 236 -3.17 -33.71 51.73
CA ILE A 236 -2.63 -33.45 50.38
C ILE A 236 -1.11 -33.56 50.34
N ASN A 237 -0.41 -33.11 51.38
CA ASN A 237 1.06 -33.25 51.46
C ASN A 237 1.49 -34.73 51.57
N GLN A 238 0.70 -35.56 52.27
CA GLN A 238 0.92 -37.01 52.31
C GLN A 238 0.63 -37.67 50.94
N LEU A 239 -0.46 -37.25 50.29
CA LEU A 239 -0.82 -37.71 48.94
C LEU A 239 0.24 -37.35 47.90
N ALA A 240 0.82 -36.15 47.95
CA ALA A 240 1.88 -35.73 47.03
C ALA A 240 3.14 -36.61 47.11
N LYS A 241 3.39 -37.26 48.26
CA LYS A 241 4.48 -38.24 48.44
C LYS A 241 4.11 -39.66 48.01
N GLN A 242 2.81 -39.96 47.96
CA GLN A 242 2.28 -41.30 47.70
C GLN A 242 1.74 -41.46 46.27
N LEU A 243 1.44 -40.37 45.57
CA LEU A 243 1.13 -40.38 44.15
C LEU A 243 2.42 -40.17 43.35
N LEU A 244 2.80 -41.15 42.54
CA LEU A 244 3.89 -40.96 41.58
C LEU A 244 3.33 -40.42 40.27
N VAL A 245 3.91 -39.32 39.79
CA VAL A 245 3.64 -38.74 38.47
C VAL A 245 4.88 -38.94 37.62
N GLN A 246 4.72 -39.62 36.49
CA GLN A 246 5.81 -39.80 35.54
C GLN A 246 5.44 -39.18 34.20
N PHE A 247 6.34 -38.34 33.70
CA PHE A 247 6.28 -37.81 32.34
C PHE A 247 7.07 -38.72 31.41
N GLN A 248 6.41 -39.24 30.38
CA GLN A 248 6.99 -40.15 29.40
C GLN A 248 6.89 -39.55 28.01
N GLY A 249 7.97 -39.72 27.25
CA GLY A 249 7.99 -39.45 25.82
C GLY A 249 7.45 -40.61 25.00
N ASN A 250 7.39 -40.43 23.68
CA ASN A 250 6.91 -41.48 22.77
C ASN A 250 7.86 -42.68 22.65
N SER A 251 9.16 -42.51 22.92
CA SER A 251 10.17 -43.56 22.73
C SER A 251 11.08 -43.83 23.93
N LYS A 252 11.13 -42.95 24.95
CA LYS A 252 11.89 -43.12 26.21
C LYS A 252 11.27 -42.33 27.37
N SER A 253 11.52 -42.77 28.61
CA SER A 253 11.23 -41.98 29.81
C SER A 253 12.04 -40.68 29.76
N ILE A 254 11.39 -39.55 30.04
CA ILE A 254 12.10 -38.28 30.19
C ILE A 254 12.85 -38.38 31.51
N THR A 255 14.17 -38.58 31.45
CA THR A 255 15.00 -38.61 32.67
C THR A 255 14.93 -37.24 33.35
N PRO A 256 14.70 -37.18 34.67
CA PRO A 256 14.38 -35.95 35.37
C PRO A 256 15.59 -35.02 35.37
N SER A 257 15.50 -33.92 34.64
CA SER A 257 16.44 -32.79 34.72
C SER A 257 16.23 -32.01 36.02
N SER A 258 14.97 -31.87 36.45
CA SER A 258 14.56 -31.47 37.80
C SER A 258 13.04 -31.62 37.91
N GLN A 259 12.57 -32.28 38.98
CA GLN A 259 11.14 -32.33 39.34
C GLN A 259 10.93 -31.46 40.57
N THR A 260 9.98 -30.53 40.49
CA THR A 260 9.56 -29.74 41.63
C THR A 260 8.11 -30.09 41.96
N ILE A 261 7.87 -30.50 43.20
CA ILE A 261 6.54 -30.76 43.71
C ILE A 261 6.10 -29.53 44.49
N THR A 262 4.99 -28.92 44.08
CA THR A 262 4.38 -27.81 44.79
C THR A 262 3.06 -28.28 45.37
N VAL A 263 2.84 -28.04 46.66
CA VAL A 263 1.63 -28.47 47.37
C VAL A 263 0.87 -27.25 47.84
N ASN A 264 -0.40 -27.16 47.44
CA ASN A 264 -1.36 -26.15 47.90
C ASN A 264 -2.43 -26.82 48.78
N ASN A 265 -3.28 -26.01 49.43
CA ASN A 265 -4.32 -26.52 50.33
C ASN A 265 -5.42 -27.37 49.65
N GLN A 266 -5.50 -27.36 48.31
CA GLN A 266 -6.55 -28.02 47.52
C GLN A 266 -6.01 -28.90 46.38
N SER A 267 -4.71 -28.81 46.08
CA SER A 267 -4.09 -29.52 44.96
C SER A 267 -2.60 -29.68 45.19
N PHE A 268 -1.99 -30.60 44.45
CA PHE A 268 -0.54 -30.62 44.30
C PHE A 268 -0.19 -30.67 42.83
N SER A 269 0.93 -30.04 42.48
CA SER A 269 1.45 -30.01 41.13
C SER A 269 2.85 -30.60 41.08
N VAL A 270 3.11 -31.36 40.02
CA VAL A 270 4.44 -31.86 39.70
C VAL A 270 4.88 -31.16 38.44
N ARG A 271 5.88 -30.29 38.57
CA ARG A 271 6.45 -29.52 37.47
C ARG A 271 7.79 -30.11 37.05
N GLN A 272 7.93 -30.38 35.76
CA GLN A 272 9.10 -30.94 35.11
C GLN A 272 9.66 -29.92 34.12
N SER A 273 10.95 -29.58 34.26
CA SER A 273 11.63 -28.73 33.28
C SER A 273 12.00 -29.54 32.04
N LEU A 274 11.78 -28.96 30.85
CA LEU A 274 12.12 -29.53 29.56
C LEU A 274 13.08 -28.58 28.82
N ASN A 275 14.14 -29.14 28.23
CA ASN A 275 14.95 -28.42 27.27
C ASN A 275 14.32 -28.53 25.87
N TYR A 276 14.86 -27.77 24.92
CA TYR A 276 14.38 -27.77 23.54
C TYR A 276 14.41 -29.18 22.90
N GLN A 277 15.49 -29.95 23.12
CA GLN A 277 15.64 -31.29 22.54
C GLN A 277 14.56 -32.26 23.03
N HIS A 278 14.27 -32.28 24.33
CA HIS A 278 13.23 -33.13 24.91
C HIS A 278 11.85 -32.79 24.34
N LEU A 279 11.58 -31.52 24.03
CA LEU A 279 10.32 -31.13 23.42
C LEU A 279 10.26 -31.56 21.94
N GLN A 280 11.39 -31.44 21.22
CA GLN A 280 11.51 -31.85 19.82
C GLN A 280 11.38 -33.38 19.62
N ASP A 281 11.94 -34.16 20.55
CA ASP A 281 11.86 -35.63 20.50
C ASP A 281 10.44 -36.16 20.80
N ASN A 282 9.55 -35.32 21.35
CA ASN A 282 8.22 -35.70 21.84
C ASN A 282 7.07 -34.89 21.24
N LEU A 283 7.25 -34.39 20.01
CA LEU A 283 6.26 -33.55 19.31
C LEU A 283 4.93 -34.26 19.02
N SER A 284 5.00 -35.54 18.71
CA SER A 284 3.84 -36.39 18.42
C SER A 284 2.97 -36.68 19.65
N GLY A 285 3.45 -36.34 20.85
CA GLY A 285 2.71 -36.45 22.08
C GLY A 285 3.60 -36.69 23.29
N LEU A 286 3.10 -36.22 24.43
CA LEU A 286 3.63 -36.54 25.75
C LEU A 286 2.59 -37.29 26.53
N ASN A 287 3.08 -38.15 27.41
CA ASN A 287 2.27 -39.03 28.21
C ASN A 287 2.52 -38.72 29.68
N VAL A 288 1.45 -38.55 30.44
CA VAL A 288 1.51 -38.58 31.89
C VAL A 288 0.96 -39.91 32.36
N THR A 289 1.73 -40.63 33.16
CA THR A 289 1.27 -41.84 33.85
C THR A 289 1.24 -41.57 35.34
N LEU A 290 0.15 -41.98 35.99
CA LEU A 290 -0.04 -41.83 37.43
C LEU A 290 0.07 -43.20 38.09
N SER A 291 0.56 -43.25 39.32
CA SER A 291 0.55 -44.45 40.15
C SER A 291 0.04 -44.09 41.55
N ASN A 292 -1.13 -44.61 41.91
CA ASN A 292 -1.72 -44.41 43.22
C ASN A 292 -1.19 -45.43 44.24
N ARG A 293 -0.23 -45.01 45.07
CA ARG A 293 0.32 -45.85 46.15
C ARG A 293 -0.41 -45.64 47.49
N ASN A 294 -1.55 -44.95 47.48
CA ASN A 294 -2.40 -44.79 48.66
C ASN A 294 -3.22 -46.06 48.95
N ASP A 295 -3.88 -46.08 50.10
CA ASP A 295 -4.76 -47.15 50.54
C ASP A 295 -6.21 -47.06 50.04
N LYS A 296 -6.60 -45.89 49.51
CA LYS A 296 -7.95 -45.57 49.02
C LYS A 296 -7.97 -45.24 47.52
N ILE A 297 -9.17 -45.35 46.94
CA ILE A 297 -9.47 -44.84 45.60
C ILE A 297 -9.30 -43.31 45.63
N LEU A 298 -8.58 -42.77 44.66
CA LEU A 298 -8.43 -41.33 44.49
C LEU A 298 -9.32 -40.86 43.33
N VAL A 299 -10.29 -40.00 43.64
CA VAL A 299 -11.14 -39.33 42.65
C VAL A 299 -10.82 -37.83 42.65
N GLY A 300 -10.65 -37.27 41.48
CA GLY A 300 -10.32 -35.85 41.31
C GLY A 300 -10.21 -35.46 39.85
N ASN A 301 -9.57 -34.33 39.57
CA ASN A 301 -9.25 -33.90 38.22
C ASN A 301 -7.73 -33.81 38.04
N LEU A 302 -7.27 -34.15 36.83
CA LEU A 302 -5.92 -33.95 36.34
C LEU A 302 -5.94 -32.81 35.34
N THR A 303 -5.18 -31.76 35.62
CA THR A 303 -4.94 -30.65 34.70
C THR A 303 -3.47 -30.65 34.32
N ILE A 304 -3.18 -30.67 33.01
CA ILE A 304 -1.81 -30.58 32.50
C ILE A 304 -1.62 -29.21 31.85
N LYS A 305 -0.58 -28.50 32.25
CA LYS A 305 -0.20 -27.19 31.71
C LYS A 305 1.21 -27.25 31.12
N ILE A 306 1.41 -26.53 30.02
CA ILE A 306 2.73 -26.22 29.49
C ILE A 306 3.09 -24.78 29.82
N TYR A 307 4.34 -24.56 30.22
CA TYR A 307 4.95 -23.28 30.52
C TYR A 307 6.06 -22.99 29.52
N PHE A 308 6.13 -21.75 29.07
CA PHE A 308 7.13 -21.27 28.13
C PHE A 308 7.39 -19.79 28.35
N TYR A 309 8.48 -19.28 27.79
CA TYR A 309 8.87 -17.88 27.94
C TYR A 309 8.79 -17.17 26.61
N ILE A 310 8.09 -16.03 26.58
CA ILE A 310 8.03 -15.12 25.44
C ILE A 310 8.48 -13.74 25.93
N ASN A 311 9.43 -13.12 25.22
CA ASN A 311 10.04 -11.84 25.62
C ASN A 311 10.45 -11.81 27.13
N ASP A 312 11.14 -12.87 27.57
CA ASP A 312 11.58 -13.09 28.96
C ASP A 312 10.46 -13.19 30.03
N LYS A 313 9.19 -13.23 29.62
CA LYS A 313 8.03 -13.39 30.49
C LYS A 313 7.45 -14.80 30.38
N GLU A 314 7.13 -15.40 31.54
CA GLU A 314 6.54 -16.74 31.61
C GLU A 314 5.04 -16.72 31.28
N TYR A 315 4.63 -17.62 30.40
CA TYR A 315 3.25 -17.89 30.03
C TYR A 315 2.92 -19.37 30.21
N ASN A 316 1.63 -19.69 30.36
CA ASN A 316 1.17 -21.07 30.46
C ASN A 316 -0.14 -21.31 29.71
N ASN A 317 -0.29 -22.53 29.17
CA ASN A 317 -1.52 -23.00 28.55
C ASN A 317 -1.93 -24.37 29.11
N THR A 318 -3.22 -24.55 29.35
CA THR A 318 -3.80 -25.86 29.69
C THR A 318 -3.91 -26.73 28.44
N VAL A 319 -3.22 -27.88 28.43
CA VAL A 319 -3.19 -28.84 27.32
C VAL A 319 -4.10 -30.04 27.54
N LEU A 320 -4.36 -30.43 28.80
CA LEU A 320 -5.28 -31.52 29.13
C LEU A 320 -6.04 -31.19 30.41
N GLU A 321 -7.31 -31.54 30.44
CA GLU A 321 -8.11 -31.53 31.66
C GLU A 321 -9.04 -32.75 31.64
N GLN A 322 -8.89 -33.64 32.62
CA GLN A 322 -9.62 -34.91 32.65
C GLN A 322 -9.88 -35.36 34.09
N ALA A 323 -11.07 -35.91 34.33
CA ALA A 323 -11.39 -36.56 35.60
C ALA A 323 -10.56 -37.85 35.77
N ILE A 324 -10.03 -38.06 36.97
CA ILE A 324 -9.26 -39.24 37.34
C ILE A 324 -10.01 -40.06 38.39
N ASN A 325 -9.95 -41.38 38.25
CA ASN A 325 -10.44 -42.35 39.22
C ASN A 325 -9.38 -43.46 39.35
N LEU A 326 -8.49 -43.30 40.33
CA LEU A 326 -7.30 -44.14 40.48
C LEU A 326 -7.50 -45.17 41.59
N SER A 327 -7.52 -46.44 41.20
CA SER A 327 -7.50 -47.54 42.16
C SER A 327 -6.14 -47.66 42.86
N PRO A 328 -6.10 -48.08 44.14
CA PRO A 328 -4.85 -48.31 44.86
C PRO A 328 -4.07 -49.48 44.27
N VAL A 329 -2.77 -49.29 44.06
CA VAL A 329 -1.88 -50.27 43.41
C VAL A 329 -1.36 -51.33 44.37
N LEU A 330 -1.21 -50.98 45.64
CA LEU A 330 -0.83 -51.88 46.73
C LEU A 330 -2.07 -52.60 47.25
N LYS A 331 -2.04 -53.93 47.29
CA LYS A 331 -3.06 -54.73 47.98
C LYS A 331 -2.38 -55.83 48.80
N ILE A 332 -2.89 -56.06 50.01
CA ILE A 332 -2.57 -57.26 50.78
C ILE A 332 -3.57 -58.32 50.34
N CYS A 333 -3.08 -59.44 49.82
CA CYS A 333 -3.93 -60.51 49.28
C CYS A 333 -3.87 -61.75 50.19
N LEU A 334 -5.02 -62.39 50.35
CA LEU A 334 -5.15 -63.72 50.95
C LEU A 334 -5.31 -64.75 49.83
N LYS A 335 -4.47 -65.77 49.85
CA LYS A 335 -4.54 -66.91 48.93
C LYS A 335 -5.27 -68.07 49.58
N ASN A 336 -6.10 -68.79 48.83
CA ASN A 336 -6.63 -70.08 49.26
C ASN A 336 -5.55 -71.18 49.15
N LYS A 337 -5.86 -72.40 49.62
CA LYS A 337 -4.94 -73.56 49.55
C LYS A 337 -4.56 -73.97 48.11
N ALA A 338 -5.29 -73.50 47.10
CA ALA A 338 -5.01 -73.71 45.68
C ALA A 338 -4.17 -72.58 45.05
N GLY A 339 -3.80 -71.55 45.82
CA GLY A 339 -3.01 -70.40 45.36
C GLY A 339 -3.84 -69.27 44.73
N GLU A 340 -5.16 -69.37 44.71
CA GLU A 340 -6.07 -68.37 44.13
C GLU A 340 -6.38 -67.25 45.13
N ILE A 341 -6.52 -66.01 44.63
CA ILE A 341 -6.76 -64.84 45.46
C ILE A 341 -8.25 -64.79 45.85
N ILE A 342 -8.55 -64.94 47.13
CA ILE A 342 -9.92 -64.98 47.68
C ILE A 342 -10.35 -63.69 48.37
N GLY A 343 -9.44 -62.73 48.58
CA GLY A 343 -9.75 -61.42 49.15
C GLY A 343 -8.50 -60.55 49.36
N GLY A 344 -8.68 -59.24 49.49
CA GLY A 344 -7.58 -58.34 49.80
C GLY A 344 -8.00 -56.91 50.14
N ASN A 345 -7.29 -56.31 51.11
CA ASN A 345 -7.46 -54.92 51.57
C ASN A 345 -6.11 -54.21 51.58
N THR A 346 -6.09 -52.88 51.45
CA THR A 346 -4.86 -52.09 51.50
C THR A 346 -4.44 -51.71 52.93
N ILE A 347 -5.32 -51.90 53.91
CA ILE A 347 -5.08 -51.55 55.31
C ILE A 347 -4.37 -52.72 55.99
N VAL A 348 -3.20 -52.48 56.57
CA VAL A 348 -2.53 -53.40 57.51
C VAL A 348 -3.37 -53.49 58.78
N LYS A 349 -4.47 -54.26 58.76
CA LYS A 349 -5.11 -54.71 59.99
C LYS A 349 -4.38 -55.99 60.42
N LYS A 350 -3.87 -55.98 61.66
CA LYS A 350 -3.26 -57.13 62.32
C LYS A 350 -4.26 -58.30 62.22
N ALA A 351 -4.02 -59.24 61.31
CA ALA A 351 -4.92 -60.36 61.08
C ALA A 351 -4.94 -61.23 62.34
N ILE A 352 -6.14 -61.59 62.81
CA ILE A 352 -6.36 -62.35 64.06
C ILE A 352 -6.05 -63.85 63.87
N GLN A 353 -5.71 -64.31 62.66
CA GLN A 353 -5.26 -65.69 62.42
C GLN A 353 -4.14 -65.76 61.37
N PRO A 354 -3.16 -66.67 61.52
CA PRO A 354 -1.95 -66.74 60.70
C PRO A 354 -2.21 -67.50 59.40
N ASN A 355 -3.05 -66.96 58.52
CA ASN A 355 -3.05 -67.37 57.12
C ASN A 355 -2.08 -66.45 56.38
N GLN A 356 -1.12 -67.04 55.64
CA GLN A 356 -0.05 -66.34 54.93
C GLN A 356 -0.61 -65.19 54.09
N SER A 357 -0.47 -63.98 54.60
CA SER A 357 -0.85 -62.75 53.91
C SER A 357 0.35 -62.28 53.12
N GLU A 358 0.20 -62.19 51.80
CA GLU A 358 1.27 -61.74 50.92
C GLU A 358 0.94 -60.35 50.38
N MET A 359 1.97 -59.49 50.27
CA MET A 359 1.86 -58.26 49.51
C MET A 359 2.01 -58.59 48.03
N LYS A 360 1.00 -58.27 47.23
CA LYS A 360 1.07 -58.40 45.77
C LYS A 360 0.91 -57.02 45.14
N ILE A 361 1.83 -56.68 44.25
CA ILE A 361 1.64 -55.56 43.33
C ILE A 361 0.62 -56.02 42.29
N THR A 362 -0.49 -55.30 42.18
CA THR A 362 -1.54 -55.59 41.20
C THR A 362 -1.04 -55.39 39.76
N GLU A 363 -1.72 -56.00 38.77
CA GLU A 363 -1.34 -55.79 37.38
C GLU A 363 -1.52 -54.32 36.98
N SER A 364 -0.50 -53.78 36.28
CA SER A 364 -0.28 -52.36 35.95
C SER A 364 -0.14 -51.39 37.15
N ILE A 365 1.11 -51.16 37.58
CA ILE A 365 1.47 -50.12 38.59
C ILE A 365 1.07 -48.72 38.12
N TRP A 366 1.11 -48.50 36.81
CA TRP A 366 0.84 -47.22 36.16
C TRP A 366 -0.53 -47.23 35.50
N THR A 367 -1.22 -46.09 35.51
CA THR A 367 -2.41 -45.90 34.70
C THR A 367 -2.12 -46.12 33.21
N LYS A 368 -3.18 -46.33 32.42
CA LYS A 368 -3.09 -46.04 30.99
C LYS A 368 -2.56 -44.61 30.81
N PRO A 369 -1.67 -44.36 29.82
CA PRO A 369 -1.09 -43.04 29.64
C PRO A 369 -2.15 -41.99 29.33
N TYR A 370 -2.11 -40.87 30.04
CA TYR A 370 -2.84 -39.65 29.68
C TYR A 370 -2.05 -38.95 28.58
N SER A 371 -2.37 -39.26 27.33
CA SER A 371 -1.72 -38.72 26.14
C SER A 371 -2.29 -37.36 25.77
N PHE A 372 -1.41 -36.40 25.50
CA PHE A 372 -1.79 -35.10 24.97
C PHE A 372 -0.78 -34.64 23.92
N ARG A 373 -1.22 -33.78 23.01
CA ARG A 373 -0.38 -33.14 22.00
C ARG A 373 -0.10 -31.72 22.40
N LEU A 374 1.14 -31.27 22.18
CA LEU A 374 1.52 -29.88 22.41
C LEU A 374 1.20 -29.03 21.17
N PHE A 375 1.67 -29.48 20.01
CA PHE A 375 1.54 -28.78 18.73
C PHE A 375 0.97 -29.73 17.68
N GLU A 376 0.29 -29.19 16.67
CA GLU A 376 -0.15 -30.02 15.54
C GLU A 376 1.07 -30.39 14.68
N PRO A 377 1.14 -31.64 14.16
CA PRO A 377 2.14 -31.98 13.18
C PRO A 377 1.93 -31.10 11.92
N PRO A 378 3.00 -30.50 11.36
CA PRO A 378 2.86 -29.64 10.19
C PRO A 378 2.25 -30.42 9.02
N LYS A 379 1.41 -29.77 8.20
CA LYS A 379 0.80 -30.42 7.04
C LYS A 379 1.90 -30.84 6.07
N ILE A 380 1.92 -32.14 5.72
CA ILE A 380 2.97 -32.82 4.95
C ILE A 380 3.28 -32.15 3.59
N GLN A 381 2.38 -31.32 3.06
CA GLN A 381 2.52 -30.73 1.72
C GLN A 381 3.51 -29.55 1.62
N GLU A 382 3.97 -28.94 2.72
CA GLU A 382 4.85 -27.74 2.68
C GLU A 382 6.31 -27.98 3.11
N LEU A 383 6.68 -29.19 3.54
CA LEU A 383 8.01 -29.47 4.08
C LEU A 383 8.83 -30.38 3.17
N LYS A 384 9.99 -29.89 2.71
CA LYS A 384 11.11 -30.75 2.25
C LYS A 384 11.39 -31.83 3.31
N PRO A 385 11.84 -33.04 2.93
CA PRO A 385 11.67 -34.26 3.73
C PRO A 385 12.51 -34.39 5.00
N LYS A 386 13.06 -33.31 5.58
CA LYS A 386 14.00 -33.38 6.72
C LYS A 386 13.81 -32.36 7.85
N ILE A 387 12.77 -31.53 7.86
CA ILE A 387 12.59 -30.53 8.93
C ILE A 387 11.20 -30.67 9.55
N ILE A 388 11.11 -31.24 10.75
CA ILE A 388 9.90 -31.25 11.58
C ILE A 388 9.97 -30.01 12.48
N ALA A 389 9.23 -28.98 12.09
CA ALA A 389 9.09 -27.72 12.81
C ALA A 389 8.04 -27.81 13.93
N ILE A 390 8.33 -27.22 15.10
CA ILE A 390 7.49 -27.23 16.31
C ILE A 390 6.29 -26.26 16.21
N LEU A 391 6.43 -25.22 15.39
CA LEU A 391 5.43 -24.20 15.11
C LEU A 391 5.37 -24.01 13.59
N GLU A 392 4.27 -24.38 12.95
CA GLU A 392 4.07 -24.18 11.51
C GLU A 392 4.14 -22.67 11.17
N LYS A 393 3.42 -21.88 11.96
CA LYS A 393 3.38 -20.42 11.89
C LYS A 393 3.15 -19.78 13.25
N ILE A 394 3.59 -18.53 13.39
CA ILE A 394 3.22 -17.62 14.47
C ILE A 394 2.66 -16.34 13.84
N GLU A 395 1.54 -15.85 14.36
CA GLU A 395 0.92 -14.62 13.87
C GLU A 395 1.26 -13.49 14.85
N LEU A 396 1.97 -12.48 14.35
CA LEU A 396 2.26 -11.25 15.08
C LEU A 396 1.24 -10.19 14.71
N GLU A 397 0.80 -9.44 15.71
CA GLU A 397 -0.09 -8.31 15.53
C GLU A 397 0.46 -7.11 16.30
N ALA A 398 0.71 -6.01 15.58
CA ALA A 398 1.08 -4.72 16.16
C ALA A 398 -0.13 -3.78 16.02
N ILE A 399 -0.66 -3.34 17.16
CA ILE A 399 -1.80 -2.45 17.28
C ILE A 399 -1.29 -1.08 17.72
N VAL A 400 -1.47 -0.07 16.89
CA VAL A 400 -1.12 1.32 17.20
C VAL A 400 -2.41 2.10 17.38
N GLU A 401 -2.72 2.43 18.63
CA GLU A 401 -3.88 3.22 19.03
C GLU A 401 -3.48 4.69 19.10
N ILE A 402 -4.19 5.55 18.37
CA ILE A 402 -3.89 6.97 18.30
C ILE A 402 -4.86 7.73 19.20
N THR A 403 -4.33 8.52 20.11
CA THR A 403 -5.09 9.31 21.08
C THR A 403 -5.14 10.79 20.71
N GLU A 404 -4.11 11.30 20.03
CA GLU A 404 -4.03 12.69 19.56
C GLU A 404 -3.57 12.73 18.09
N PRO A 405 -4.15 13.60 17.24
CA PRO A 405 -5.09 14.70 17.54
C PRO A 405 -6.57 14.27 17.56
N ASN A 406 -7.42 14.84 18.43
CA ASN A 406 -8.87 14.56 18.50
C ASN A 406 -9.68 15.75 17.94
N PRO A 407 -10.61 15.61 16.96
CA PRO A 407 -11.12 14.37 16.36
C PRO A 407 -10.23 13.78 15.27
N ILE A 408 -10.14 12.45 15.26
CA ILE A 408 -9.42 11.67 14.24
C ILE A 408 -10.42 11.27 13.15
N LYS A 409 -10.17 11.66 11.91
CA LYS A 409 -10.91 11.13 10.76
C LYS A 409 -10.22 9.84 10.28
N PRO A 410 -10.92 8.70 10.12
CA PRO A 410 -10.31 7.42 9.73
C PRO A 410 -9.52 7.50 8.41
N ASP A 411 -10.07 8.18 7.42
CA ASP A 411 -9.44 8.39 6.10
C ASP A 411 -8.16 9.25 6.18
N ASP A 412 -8.01 10.02 7.26
CA ASP A 412 -6.84 10.86 7.48
C ASP A 412 -5.63 10.02 7.90
N LEU A 413 -5.80 8.90 8.61
CA LEU A 413 -4.67 8.09 9.08
C LEU A 413 -3.93 7.38 7.94
N LEU A 414 -4.67 7.00 6.90
CA LEU A 414 -4.13 6.36 5.71
C LEU A 414 -3.24 7.36 4.95
N ASN A 415 -1.97 7.00 4.75
CA ASN A 415 -0.91 7.84 4.13
C ASN A 415 -0.27 8.91 5.03
N LYS A 416 -0.68 8.99 6.29
CA LYS A 416 -0.26 10.04 7.24
C LYS A 416 0.58 9.51 8.40
N ILE A 417 0.42 8.23 8.74
CA ILE A 417 1.28 7.52 9.69
C ILE A 417 1.74 6.22 9.04
N THR A 418 3.03 5.93 9.18
CA THR A 418 3.58 4.65 8.73
C THR A 418 3.95 3.83 9.94
N VAL A 419 3.40 2.63 10.05
CA VAL A 419 3.80 1.63 11.03
C VAL A 419 4.46 0.49 10.26
N ARG A 420 5.59 0.00 10.77
CA ARG A 420 6.37 -1.07 10.16
C ARG A 420 6.70 -2.10 11.22
N LEU A 421 6.43 -3.37 10.94
CA LEU A 421 6.86 -4.50 11.76
C LEU A 421 7.96 -5.26 10.99
N GLN A 422 9.21 -5.03 11.38
CA GLN A 422 10.40 -5.49 10.67
C GLN A 422 11.18 -6.54 11.48
N ASP A 423 11.89 -7.41 10.76
CA ASP A 423 12.95 -8.26 11.30
C ASP A 423 14.26 -7.96 10.56
N ASP A 424 15.37 -8.53 11.04
CA ASP A 424 16.71 -8.32 10.46
C ASP A 424 16.87 -8.84 9.01
N VAL A 425 15.90 -9.59 8.47
CA VAL A 425 16.03 -10.31 7.18
C VAL A 425 15.08 -9.77 6.10
N SER A 426 14.02 -9.04 6.47
CA SER A 426 12.92 -8.68 5.57
C SER A 426 12.95 -7.22 5.12
N GLU A 427 13.14 -6.98 3.82
CA GLU A 427 13.15 -5.65 3.19
C GLU A 427 11.73 -5.17 2.77
N TYR A 428 10.80 -5.00 3.70
CA TYR A 428 9.45 -4.48 3.35
C TYR A 428 9.40 -2.95 3.29
N HIS A 429 9.57 -2.33 2.13
CA HIS A 429 9.86 -0.88 2.00
C HIS A 429 8.77 0.11 2.45
N LEU A 430 7.48 -0.26 2.57
CA LEU A 430 6.40 0.72 2.83
C LEU A 430 5.35 0.28 3.85
N LEU A 431 4.83 -0.93 3.77
CA LEU A 431 3.86 -1.50 4.70
C LEU A 431 4.13 -3.00 4.86
N THR A 432 3.91 -3.51 6.07
CA THR A 432 3.84 -4.95 6.31
C THR A 432 2.52 -5.47 5.69
N PRO A 433 2.52 -6.63 5.00
CA PRO A 433 1.30 -7.20 4.43
C PRO A 433 0.22 -7.36 5.51
N GLU A 434 -1.03 -6.95 5.24
CA GLU A 434 -2.17 -6.96 6.20
C GLU A 434 -2.22 -5.79 7.20
N THR A 435 -2.22 -4.56 6.69
CA THR A 435 -2.57 -3.37 7.51
C THR A 435 -4.07 -3.09 7.43
N THR A 436 -4.75 -3.01 8.57
CA THR A 436 -6.14 -2.55 8.69
C THR A 436 -6.23 -1.30 9.56
N ILE A 437 -7.13 -0.38 9.22
CA ILE A 437 -7.35 0.87 9.96
C ILE A 437 -8.82 0.93 10.38
N GLU A 438 -9.07 0.88 11.69
CA GLU A 438 -10.42 0.94 12.26
C GLU A 438 -10.40 1.76 13.55
N ASN A 439 -11.36 2.68 13.73
CA ASN A 439 -11.61 3.38 15.00
C ASN A 439 -10.34 3.91 15.71
N ASN A 440 -9.49 4.63 14.98
CA ASN A 440 -8.22 5.21 15.46
C ASN A 440 -7.11 4.20 15.80
N LYS A 441 -7.26 2.95 15.34
CA LYS A 441 -6.26 1.90 15.48
C LYS A 441 -5.71 1.53 14.12
N ILE A 442 -4.38 1.46 14.03
CA ILE A 442 -3.67 0.85 12.91
C ILE A 442 -3.24 -0.53 13.38
N ILE A 443 -3.79 -1.57 12.77
CA ILE A 443 -3.47 -2.96 13.09
C ILE A 443 -2.62 -3.49 11.94
N ILE A 444 -1.45 -4.01 12.28
CA ILE A 444 -0.56 -4.68 11.35
C ILE A 444 -0.44 -6.12 11.76
N LYS A 445 -0.82 -7.02 10.85
CA LYS A 445 -0.63 -8.45 11.03
C LYS A 445 0.58 -8.92 10.25
N ARG A 446 1.22 -9.97 10.77
CA ARG A 446 2.32 -10.62 10.07
C ARG A 446 2.38 -12.08 10.47
N THR A 447 2.28 -12.96 9.49
CA THR A 447 2.48 -14.39 9.70
C THR A 447 3.96 -14.74 9.47
N LEU A 448 4.61 -15.33 10.46
CA LEU A 448 5.98 -15.85 10.37
C LEU A 448 5.95 -17.37 10.37
N TYR A 449 6.50 -17.98 9.32
CA TYR A 449 6.63 -19.44 9.23
C TYR A 449 7.91 -19.92 9.92
N TYR A 450 7.99 -21.22 10.26
CA TYR A 450 9.12 -21.80 11.00
C TYR A 450 10.51 -21.38 10.53
N GLN A 451 10.76 -21.55 9.23
CA GLN A 451 12.06 -21.26 8.64
C GLN A 451 12.46 -19.78 8.78
N GLN A 452 11.47 -18.88 8.79
CA GLN A 452 11.70 -17.45 8.93
C GLN A 452 11.94 -17.09 10.40
N PHE A 453 11.12 -17.58 11.34
CA PHE A 453 11.28 -17.20 12.75
C PHE A 453 12.57 -17.75 13.37
N THR A 454 13.06 -18.92 12.94
CA THR A 454 14.35 -19.46 13.44
C THR A 454 15.54 -18.56 13.16
N GLN A 455 15.44 -17.66 12.17
CA GLN A 455 16.47 -16.69 11.80
C GLN A 455 16.26 -15.31 12.45
N THR A 456 15.05 -15.04 12.96
CA THR A 456 14.61 -13.68 13.38
C THR A 456 14.11 -13.60 14.82
N ILE A 457 14.21 -14.69 15.61
CA ILE A 457 13.75 -14.78 17.02
C ILE A 457 14.30 -13.67 17.93
N ASP A 458 15.51 -13.19 17.67
CA ASP A 458 16.28 -12.39 18.62
C ASP A 458 16.10 -10.87 18.44
N LYS A 459 15.49 -10.42 17.34
CA LYS A 459 15.36 -8.98 17.06
C LYS A 459 14.22 -8.66 16.09
N LEU A 460 13.04 -8.46 16.65
CA LEU A 460 11.89 -7.89 15.95
C LEU A 460 11.74 -6.43 16.36
N GLU A 461 11.41 -5.57 15.41
CA GLU A 461 11.22 -4.16 15.67
C GLU A 461 9.90 -3.65 15.12
N VAL A 462 9.21 -2.81 15.92
CA VAL A 462 8.12 -1.98 15.44
C VAL A 462 8.59 -0.54 15.33
N THR A 463 8.43 0.03 14.14
CA THR A 463 8.80 1.41 13.85
C THR A 463 7.56 2.19 13.48
N ILE A 464 7.41 3.39 14.05
CA ILE A 464 6.28 4.29 13.79
C ILE A 464 6.85 5.62 13.32
N LYS A 465 6.27 6.14 12.24
CA LYS A 465 6.67 7.41 11.64
C LYS A 465 5.45 8.30 11.47
N ASN A 466 5.58 9.53 11.94
CA ASN A 466 4.60 10.57 11.67
C ASN A 466 4.94 11.23 10.33
N LEU A 467 3.97 11.33 9.41
CA LEU A 467 4.10 12.06 8.15
C LEU A 467 3.24 13.33 8.14
N ASN A 468 2.63 13.68 9.28
CA ASN A 468 1.67 14.77 9.39
C ASN A 468 2.31 16.07 9.81
N ASN A 469 1.69 17.18 9.43
CA ASN A 469 1.90 18.50 10.01
C ASN A 469 1.22 18.69 11.37
N VAL A 470 0.79 17.60 12.01
CA VAL A 470 0.19 17.60 13.35
C VAL A 470 0.92 16.56 14.18
N LYS A 471 1.13 16.88 15.45
CA LYS A 471 1.68 15.98 16.45
C LYS A 471 0.78 14.76 16.61
N VAL A 472 1.37 13.58 16.68
CA VAL A 472 0.65 12.31 16.86
C VAL A 472 1.13 11.65 18.14
N ALA A 473 0.20 11.36 19.04
CA ALA A 473 0.48 10.62 20.26
C ALA A 473 -0.51 9.45 20.42
N GLY A 474 -0.07 8.42 21.14
CA GLY A 474 -0.86 7.22 21.29
C GLY A 474 -0.12 6.11 22.03
N LYS A 475 -0.63 4.89 21.87
CA LYS A 475 -0.11 3.67 22.48
C LYS A 475 0.11 2.59 21.43
N VAL A 476 1.17 1.81 21.62
CA VAL A 476 1.50 0.66 20.76
C VAL A 476 1.50 -0.60 21.59
N ILE A 477 0.75 -1.58 21.12
CA ILE A 477 0.63 -2.90 21.73
C ILE A 477 1.07 -3.90 20.68
N VAL A 478 2.05 -4.75 21.01
CA VAL A 478 2.46 -5.85 20.14
C VAL A 478 2.08 -7.15 20.82
N GLN A 479 1.41 -8.05 20.09
CA GLN A 479 1.01 -9.35 20.57
C GLN A 479 1.33 -10.46 19.56
N ALA A 480 1.56 -11.66 20.08
CA ALA A 480 1.75 -12.87 19.30
C ALA A 480 0.60 -13.83 19.54
N TYR A 481 0.12 -14.48 18.49
CA TYR A 481 -0.87 -15.54 18.55
C TYR A 481 -0.20 -16.88 18.33
N LEU A 482 -0.42 -17.80 19.28
CA LEU A 482 0.09 -19.16 19.21
C LEU A 482 -1.08 -20.14 19.34
N THR A 483 -1.07 -21.19 18.53
CA THR A 483 -2.02 -22.30 18.66
C THR A 483 -1.35 -23.47 19.37
N ILE A 484 -1.81 -23.80 20.58
CA ILE A 484 -1.33 -24.96 21.36
C ILE A 484 -2.54 -25.88 21.58
N ASN A 485 -2.41 -27.16 21.22
CA ASN A 485 -3.49 -28.15 21.31
C ASN A 485 -4.86 -27.62 20.80
N GLN A 486 -4.88 -27.07 19.58
CA GLN A 486 -6.07 -26.49 18.91
C GLN A 486 -6.69 -25.26 19.59
N ARG A 487 -6.02 -24.68 20.60
CA ARG A 487 -6.45 -23.45 21.27
C ARG A 487 -5.53 -22.31 20.87
N SER A 488 -6.06 -21.31 20.18
CA SER A 488 -5.34 -20.08 19.88
C SER A 488 -5.37 -19.14 21.10
N SER A 489 -4.24 -18.54 21.42
CA SER A 489 -4.09 -17.62 22.56
C SER A 489 -3.18 -16.45 22.19
N ALA A 490 -3.50 -15.27 22.71
CA ALA A 490 -2.76 -14.04 22.46
C ALA A 490 -1.80 -13.74 23.63
N TYR A 491 -0.55 -13.42 23.29
CA TYR A 491 0.52 -13.11 24.24
C TYR A 491 1.05 -11.71 23.99
N LYS A 492 0.86 -10.81 24.96
CA LYS A 492 1.33 -9.43 24.86
C LYS A 492 2.86 -9.40 24.99
N LEU A 493 3.54 -8.93 23.95
CA LEU A 493 5.00 -8.82 23.87
C LEU A 493 5.48 -7.47 24.40
N LEU A 494 4.79 -6.40 24.00
CA LEU A 494 5.16 -5.02 24.27
C LEU A 494 3.91 -4.16 24.45
N GLU A 495 3.99 -3.20 25.37
CA GLU A 495 3.05 -2.09 25.48
C GLU A 495 3.84 -0.82 25.82
N ARG A 496 3.74 0.20 24.97
CA ARG A 496 4.40 1.49 25.19
C ARG A 496 3.58 2.66 24.64
N ASP A 497 3.63 3.76 25.35
CA ASP A 497 3.14 5.04 24.85
C ASP A 497 4.19 5.69 23.93
N PHE A 498 3.74 6.44 22.93
CA PHE A 498 4.60 7.16 22.00
C PHE A 498 4.09 8.59 21.78
N ASN A 499 5.03 9.47 21.44
CA ASN A 499 4.76 10.87 21.14
C ASN A 499 5.66 11.34 20.00
N LEU A 500 5.08 11.61 18.84
CA LEU A 500 5.79 12.00 17.62
C LEU A 500 5.44 13.45 17.27
N ALA A 501 6.47 14.29 17.08
CA ALA A 501 6.27 15.68 16.72
C ALA A 501 5.68 15.80 15.31
N ASP A 502 5.11 16.97 15.01
CA ASP A 502 4.68 17.32 13.68
C ASP A 502 5.88 17.44 12.72
N VAL A 503 5.64 17.02 11.49
CA VAL A 503 6.54 17.20 10.36
C VAL A 503 6.22 18.54 9.71
N PRO A 504 7.16 19.49 9.65
CA PRO A 504 6.92 20.77 9.01
C PRO A 504 6.46 20.58 7.55
N PRO A 505 5.54 21.40 7.01
CA PRO A 505 4.95 21.20 5.68
C PRO A 505 5.98 21.05 4.55
N TYR A 506 7.13 21.73 4.67
CA TYR A 506 8.22 21.65 3.69
C TYR A 506 8.99 20.31 3.72
N ASN A 507 8.80 19.45 4.71
CA ASN A 507 9.49 18.15 4.85
C ASN A 507 8.61 16.93 4.53
N ILE A 508 7.30 17.11 4.29
CA ILE A 508 6.34 16.01 4.09
C ILE A 508 6.46 15.44 2.67
N LEU A 509 6.36 16.31 1.66
CA LEU A 509 6.53 16.02 0.23
C LEU A 509 6.65 17.33 -0.52
N GLN A 510 7.64 17.44 -1.41
CA GLN A 510 7.76 18.59 -2.29
C GLN A 510 7.57 18.18 -3.74
N ILE A 511 6.90 19.06 -4.50
CA ILE A 511 7.00 19.02 -5.96
C ILE A 511 8.32 19.71 -6.29
N CYS A 512 9.29 18.92 -6.72
CA CYS A 512 10.59 19.41 -7.13
C CYS A 512 10.65 19.49 -8.65
N ARG A 513 11.29 20.54 -9.16
CA ARG A 513 11.73 20.62 -10.55
C ARG A 513 13.21 20.28 -10.59
N LYS A 514 13.56 19.22 -11.33
CA LYS A 514 14.96 18.84 -11.51
C LYS A 514 15.57 19.69 -12.63
N ALA A 515 16.08 20.87 -12.29
CA ALA A 515 16.78 21.75 -13.23
C ALA A 515 18.28 21.45 -13.20
N GLY A 516 18.79 20.61 -14.10
CA GLY A 516 20.24 20.42 -14.28
C GLY A 516 21.02 20.12 -12.99
N LYS A 517 22.32 20.42 -12.97
CA LYS A 517 23.24 19.94 -11.91
C LYS A 517 23.16 20.68 -10.58
N VAL A 518 22.55 21.86 -10.47
CA VAL A 518 22.45 22.58 -9.18
C VAL A 518 21.23 23.51 -9.25
N GLU A 519 20.33 23.38 -8.27
CA GLU A 519 19.13 24.19 -7.95
C GLU A 519 17.76 23.53 -8.24
N GLU A 520 17.24 22.88 -7.20
CA GLU A 520 15.85 22.44 -7.08
C GLU A 520 15.01 23.60 -6.53
N SER A 521 14.01 24.05 -7.29
CA SER A 521 12.96 24.96 -6.78
C SER A 521 11.81 24.12 -6.24
N GLY A 522 11.62 24.13 -4.92
CA GLY A 522 10.58 23.37 -4.24
C GLY A 522 9.26 24.15 -4.11
N GLY A 523 8.14 23.47 -4.34
CA GLY A 523 6.79 23.96 -4.02
C GLY A 523 6.14 23.13 -2.91
N ASN A 524 5.37 23.78 -2.04
CA ASN A 524 4.65 23.13 -0.92
C ASN A 524 3.57 22.17 -1.46
N THR A 525 3.51 20.95 -0.94
CA THR A 525 2.38 20.03 -1.16
C THR A 525 1.84 19.57 0.18
N ILE A 526 0.53 19.69 0.41
CA ILE A 526 -0.15 19.11 1.56
C ILE A 526 -0.75 17.79 1.08
N LEU A 527 -0.26 16.66 1.59
CA LEU A 527 -0.93 15.36 1.41
C LEU A 527 -2.35 15.46 2.00
N GLY A 528 -3.36 15.22 1.17
CA GLY A 528 -4.77 15.18 1.60
C GLY A 528 -5.65 16.36 1.20
N THR A 529 -5.16 17.36 0.46
CA THR A 529 -6.09 18.24 -0.26
C THR A 529 -6.60 17.51 -1.49
N THR A 530 -7.76 16.88 -1.40
CA THR A 530 -8.59 16.65 -2.58
C THR A 530 -8.67 17.97 -3.32
N THR A 531 -8.20 17.97 -4.56
CA THR A 531 -8.36 19.02 -5.57
C THR A 531 -9.43 20.03 -5.17
N GLN A 532 -9.00 21.27 -4.95
CA GLN A 532 -9.89 22.42 -4.89
C GLN A 532 -10.96 22.25 -5.97
N SER A 533 -12.20 22.31 -5.51
CA SER A 533 -13.39 22.48 -6.33
C SER A 533 -13.06 23.29 -7.58
N LEU A 534 -13.21 22.67 -8.75
CA LEU A 534 -13.54 23.39 -9.96
C LEU A 534 -14.73 24.28 -9.63
N SER A 535 -14.46 25.57 -9.44
CA SER A 535 -15.48 26.60 -9.38
C SER A 535 -16.24 26.53 -10.70
N LYS A 536 -17.43 25.93 -10.68
CA LYS A 536 -18.43 26.16 -11.71
C LYS A 536 -18.72 27.66 -11.71
N LYS A 537 -18.33 28.33 -12.79
CA LYS A 537 -19.05 29.49 -13.32
C LYS A 537 -20.02 28.97 -14.37
#